data_AF-A0A0F0H9E6-F1
#
_entry.id   AF-A0A0F0H9E6-F1
#
_cell.length_a   1.000
_cell.length_b   1.000
_cell.length_c   1.000
_cell.angle_alpha   90.00
_cell.angle_beta   90.00
_cell.angle_gamma   90.00
#
_symmetry.space_group_name_H-M   'P 1'
#
loop_
_entity.id
_entity.type
_entity.pdbx_description
1 polymer ?
#
loop_
_entity_poly.entity_id
_entity_poly.type
_entity_poly.pdbx_seq_one_letter_code
_entity_poly.pdbx_strand_id
1 'polypeptide(L)'
;LDLVRLYRDWKPGNVLQQYLPALERVNGTPSHDGLDPNFQHDWETAAEDGTFQSAQEHERDRVYFNPAVSRAKQDGVQALGQFIYYDAIVMHGDGWGDLDFSSIRQRALNSGARPPAQGGDERQWLHAFLDARVWTMKQEPAHEETSRVDTAQRRFLNEGKLNLETPLQWHVYGQYFEIR
;
A
#
# COMPACT_ATOMS: atom_id res chain seq x y z
N LEU A 1 -9.57 7.73 -11.11
CA LEU A 1 -10.77 7.53 -11.96
C LEU A 1 -11.78 6.58 -11.29
N ASP A 2 -11.39 5.33 -11.00
CA ASP A 2 -12.34 4.31 -10.50
C ASP A 2 -13.03 4.68 -9.19
N LEU A 3 -12.30 5.26 -8.23
CA LEU A 3 -12.89 5.80 -7.00
C LEU A 3 -14.04 6.79 -7.24
N VAL A 4 -13.88 7.72 -8.20
CA VAL A 4 -14.91 8.72 -8.51
C VAL A 4 -16.10 8.08 -9.22
N ARG A 5 -15.87 7.04 -10.03
CA ARG A 5 -16.96 6.24 -10.63
C ARG A 5 -17.77 5.52 -9.55
N LEU A 6 -17.10 4.88 -8.59
CA LEU A 6 -17.75 4.22 -7.46
C LEU A 6 -18.54 5.22 -6.62
N TYR A 7 -17.95 6.37 -6.31
CA TYR A 7 -18.62 7.42 -5.55
C TYR A 7 -19.86 7.95 -6.27
N ARG A 8 -19.80 8.15 -7.60
CA ARG A 8 -20.99 8.45 -8.43
C ARG A 8 -22.05 7.37 -8.33
N ASP A 9 -21.67 6.09 -8.43
CA ASP A 9 -22.64 5.00 -8.44
C ASP A 9 -23.37 4.88 -7.10
N TRP A 10 -22.68 5.16 -5.99
CA TRP A 10 -23.27 5.17 -4.65
C TRP A 10 -24.02 6.46 -4.33
N LYS A 11 -23.57 7.59 -4.86
CA LYS A 11 -24.19 8.91 -4.70
C LYS A 11 -24.22 9.67 -6.02
N PRO A 12 -25.23 9.44 -6.88
CA PRO A 12 -25.40 10.19 -8.11
C PRO A 12 -25.59 11.68 -7.83
N GLY A 13 -25.00 12.53 -8.66
CA GLY A 13 -25.03 13.99 -8.55
C GLY A 13 -24.02 14.58 -7.56
N ASN A 14 -23.09 13.78 -7.04
CA ASN A 14 -22.03 14.32 -6.16
C ASN A 14 -21.11 15.30 -6.90
N VAL A 15 -20.42 16.13 -6.11
CA VAL A 15 -19.56 17.23 -6.61
C VAL A 15 -18.43 16.77 -7.53
N LEU A 16 -17.96 15.51 -7.39
CA LEU A 16 -16.87 14.98 -8.19
C LEU A 16 -17.33 14.37 -9.53
N GLN A 17 -18.62 14.08 -9.68
CA GLN A 17 -19.13 13.39 -10.87
C GLN A 17 -18.85 14.17 -12.16
N GLN A 18 -18.92 15.51 -12.12
CA GLN A 18 -18.69 16.37 -13.28
C GLN A 18 -17.29 16.21 -13.90
N TYR A 19 -16.31 15.74 -13.11
CA TYR A 19 -14.93 15.57 -13.56
C TYR A 19 -14.66 14.24 -14.27
N LEU A 20 -15.62 13.31 -14.30
CA LEU A 20 -15.41 11.99 -14.90
C LEU A 20 -14.91 12.02 -16.35
N PRO A 21 -15.47 12.83 -17.27
CA PRO A 21 -14.93 12.91 -18.64
C PRO A 21 -13.49 13.43 -18.69
N ALA A 22 -13.14 14.39 -17.81
CA ALA A 22 -11.78 14.90 -17.72
C ALA A 22 -10.83 13.83 -17.17
N LEU A 23 -11.20 13.15 -16.06
CA LEU A 23 -10.46 12.05 -15.45
C LEU A 23 -10.23 10.88 -16.42
N GLU A 24 -11.20 10.56 -17.28
CA GLU A 24 -11.05 9.54 -18.32
C GLU A 24 -10.03 9.94 -19.38
N ARG A 25 -10.09 11.19 -19.84
CA ARG A 25 -9.20 11.72 -20.86
C ARG A 25 -7.75 11.85 -20.39
N VAL A 26 -7.52 12.25 -19.14
CA VAL A 26 -6.16 12.41 -18.59
C VAL A 26 -5.58 11.11 -18.02
N ASN A 27 -6.38 10.05 -17.91
CA ASN A 27 -5.96 8.78 -17.31
C ASN A 27 -4.70 8.22 -18.00
N GLY A 28 -3.68 7.88 -17.20
CA GLY A 28 -2.38 7.44 -17.70
C GLY A 28 -1.40 8.58 -18.06
N THR A 29 -1.74 9.83 -17.78
CA THR A 29 -0.89 11.01 -17.99
C THR A 29 -0.87 11.89 -16.73
N PRO A 30 0.13 12.79 -16.57
CA PRO A 30 0.13 13.78 -15.50
C PRO A 30 -0.68 15.06 -15.83
N SER A 31 -1.51 15.06 -16.89
CA SER A 31 -2.26 16.25 -17.30
C SER A 31 -3.37 16.59 -16.30
N HIS A 32 -3.60 17.89 -16.10
CA HIS A 32 -4.70 18.42 -15.29
C HIS A 32 -5.85 18.99 -16.15
N ASP A 33 -5.85 18.72 -17.46
CA ASP A 33 -6.78 19.35 -18.41
C ASP A 33 -8.26 19.02 -18.10
N GLY A 34 -8.99 20.05 -17.68
CA GLY A 34 -10.40 19.94 -17.29
C GLY A 34 -10.63 19.56 -15.83
N LEU A 35 -9.57 19.48 -15.02
CA LEU A 35 -9.64 19.36 -13.56
C LEU A 35 -9.44 20.73 -12.90
N ASP A 36 -8.37 21.42 -13.27
CA ASP A 36 -8.03 22.72 -12.70
C ASP A 36 -9.02 23.82 -13.15
N PRO A 37 -9.28 24.82 -12.29
CA PRO A 37 -8.73 25.02 -10.94
C PRO A 37 -9.57 24.43 -9.81
N ASN A 38 -10.78 23.93 -10.11
CA ASN A 38 -11.79 23.66 -9.08
C ASN A 38 -11.70 22.25 -8.47
N PHE A 39 -11.08 21.29 -9.17
CA PHE A 39 -11.09 19.88 -8.76
C PHE A 39 -10.56 19.65 -7.34
N GLN A 40 -9.51 20.36 -6.94
CA GLN A 40 -8.95 20.22 -5.59
C GLN A 40 -9.97 20.66 -4.51
N HIS A 41 -10.64 21.79 -4.71
CA HIS A 41 -11.63 22.30 -3.75
C HIS A 41 -12.85 21.38 -3.67
N ASP A 42 -13.33 20.87 -4.80
CA ASP A 42 -14.44 19.91 -4.83
C ASP A 42 -14.05 18.56 -4.21
N TRP A 43 -12.77 18.16 -4.29
CA TRP A 43 -12.24 16.99 -3.59
C TRP A 43 -12.23 17.18 -2.08
N GLU A 44 -11.77 18.35 -1.60
CA GLU A 44 -11.83 18.72 -0.18
C GLU A 44 -13.27 18.69 0.33
N THR A 45 -14.21 19.26 -0.44
CA THR A 45 -15.65 19.21 -0.12
C THR A 45 -16.18 17.78 -0.08
N ALA A 46 -15.82 16.94 -1.06
CA ALA A 46 -16.23 15.55 -1.08
C ALA A 46 -15.66 14.76 0.11
N ALA A 47 -14.47 15.09 0.60
CA ALA A 47 -13.83 14.40 1.73
C ALA A 47 -14.62 14.50 3.04
N GLU A 48 -15.49 15.50 3.18
CA GLU A 48 -16.42 15.64 4.30
C GLU A 48 -17.65 14.71 4.18
N ASP A 49 -17.91 14.15 2.99
CA ASP A 49 -19.02 13.25 2.74
C ASP A 49 -18.68 11.81 3.16
N GLY A 50 -19.46 11.27 4.11
CA GLY A 50 -19.32 9.88 4.55
C GLY A 50 -19.42 8.85 3.42
N THR A 51 -20.17 9.14 2.35
CA THR A 51 -20.27 8.24 1.19
C THR A 51 -18.96 8.20 0.41
N PHE A 52 -18.26 9.33 0.30
CA PHE A 52 -16.95 9.37 -0.35
C PHE A 52 -15.88 8.71 0.53
N GLN A 53 -15.94 8.90 1.84
CA GLN A 53 -15.07 8.19 2.79
C GLN A 53 -15.23 6.67 2.66
N SER A 54 -16.47 6.16 2.66
CA SER A 54 -16.73 4.73 2.46
C SER A 54 -16.27 4.24 1.08
N ALA A 55 -16.40 5.04 0.02
CA ALA A 55 -15.90 4.68 -1.30
C ALA A 55 -14.35 4.56 -1.31
N GLN A 56 -13.64 5.44 -0.60
CA GLN A 56 -12.19 5.36 -0.43
C GLN A 56 -11.76 4.11 0.34
N GLU A 57 -12.44 3.80 1.46
CA GLU A 57 -12.18 2.58 2.23
C GLU A 57 -12.43 1.33 1.41
N HIS A 58 -13.51 1.29 0.63
CA HIS A 58 -13.82 0.17 -0.25
C HIS A 58 -12.74 -0.05 -1.30
N GLU A 59 -12.30 1.00 -1.99
CA GLU A 59 -11.25 0.88 -3.01
C GLU A 59 -9.90 0.48 -2.38
N ARG A 60 -9.54 1.06 -1.22
CA ARG A 60 -8.37 0.64 -0.44
C ARG A 60 -8.43 -0.87 -0.14
N ASP A 61 -9.59 -1.34 0.34
CA ASP A 61 -9.74 -2.73 0.76
C ASP A 61 -9.75 -3.70 -0.40
N ARG A 62 -10.46 -3.35 -1.48
CA ARG A 62 -10.59 -4.16 -2.69
C ARG A 62 -9.25 -4.32 -3.41
N VAL A 63 -8.48 -3.24 -3.55
CA VAL A 63 -7.27 -3.21 -4.38
C VAL A 63 -6.01 -3.55 -3.60
N TYR A 64 -5.91 -3.15 -2.33
CA TYR A 64 -4.65 -3.24 -1.57
C TYR A 64 -4.77 -4.14 -0.33
N PHE A 65 -5.66 -3.81 0.61
CA PHE A 65 -5.69 -4.46 1.92
C PHE A 65 -6.05 -5.95 1.83
N ASN A 66 -7.20 -6.28 1.22
CA ASN A 66 -7.67 -7.65 1.15
C ASN A 66 -6.72 -8.55 0.33
N PRO A 67 -6.21 -8.13 -0.85
CA PRO A 67 -5.23 -8.92 -1.58
C PRO A 67 -3.95 -9.21 -0.79
N ALA A 68 -3.36 -8.19 -0.16
CA ALA A 68 -2.13 -8.35 0.63
C ALA A 68 -2.34 -9.26 1.85
N VAL A 69 -3.41 -9.03 2.62
CA VAL A 69 -3.73 -9.84 3.81
C VAL A 69 -4.05 -11.28 3.41
N SER A 70 -4.79 -11.48 2.32
CA SER A 70 -5.08 -12.82 1.79
C SER A 70 -3.81 -13.55 1.40
N ARG A 71 -2.89 -12.89 0.67
CA ARG A 71 -1.60 -13.48 0.30
C ARG A 71 -0.74 -13.80 1.52
N ALA A 72 -0.64 -12.89 2.48
CA ALA A 72 0.11 -13.09 3.71
C ALA A 72 -0.43 -14.28 4.52
N LYS A 73 -1.76 -14.44 4.60
CA LYS A 73 -2.39 -15.62 5.24
C LYS A 73 -2.06 -16.91 4.49
N GLN A 74 -2.03 -16.91 3.17
CA GLN A 74 -1.62 -18.07 2.37
C GLN A 74 -0.14 -18.44 2.60
N ASP A 75 0.72 -17.44 2.79
CA ASP A 75 2.13 -17.64 3.15
C ASP A 75 2.32 -18.00 4.64
N GLY A 76 1.26 -17.92 5.45
CA GLY A 76 1.27 -18.33 6.86
C GLY A 76 1.97 -17.34 7.79
N VAL A 77 2.08 -16.07 7.41
CA VAL A 77 2.71 -15.03 8.24
C VAL A 77 1.70 -14.35 9.17
N GLN A 78 2.17 -13.94 10.34
CA GLN A 78 1.43 -13.24 11.38
C GLN A 78 1.17 -11.77 10.99
N ALA A 79 0.60 -10.99 11.92
CA ALA A 79 0.11 -9.64 11.65
C ALA A 79 1.21 -8.68 11.14
N LEU A 80 2.44 -8.80 11.63
CA LEU A 80 3.57 -8.01 11.11
C LEU A 80 3.84 -8.33 9.64
N GLY A 81 3.82 -9.62 9.25
CA GLY A 81 3.99 -10.02 7.86
C GLY A 81 2.85 -9.52 6.96
N GLN A 82 1.61 -9.56 7.46
CA GLN A 82 0.44 -8.99 6.78
C GLN A 82 0.60 -7.47 6.57
N PHE A 83 1.06 -6.74 7.59
CA PHE A 83 1.36 -5.32 7.49
C PHE A 83 2.47 -5.03 6.47
N ILE A 84 3.56 -5.80 6.49
CA ILE A 84 4.68 -5.67 5.53
C ILE A 84 4.17 -5.85 4.09
N TYR A 85 3.27 -6.81 3.86
CA TYR A 85 2.71 -7.06 2.53
C TYR A 85 1.77 -5.93 2.09
N TYR A 86 0.93 -5.47 3.01
CA TYR A 86 0.02 -4.36 2.75
C TYR A 86 0.78 -3.08 2.40
N ASP A 87 1.83 -2.77 3.16
CA ASP A 87 2.65 -1.60 2.92
C ASP A 87 3.42 -1.68 1.58
N ALA A 88 3.85 -2.88 1.18
CA ALA A 88 4.48 -3.13 -0.11
C ALA A 88 3.52 -2.93 -1.29
N ILE A 89 2.32 -3.53 -1.24
CA ILE A 89 1.33 -3.38 -2.33
C ILE A 89 0.82 -1.94 -2.45
N VAL A 90 0.73 -1.19 -1.35
CA VAL A 90 0.35 0.24 -1.39
C VAL A 90 1.38 1.07 -2.17
N MET A 91 2.68 0.78 -1.98
CA MET A 91 3.75 1.53 -2.64
C MET A 91 3.98 1.10 -4.08
N HIS A 92 3.94 -0.20 -4.35
CA HIS A 92 4.37 -0.77 -5.63
C HIS A 92 3.21 -1.26 -6.52
N GLY A 93 1.97 -1.25 -6.01
CA GLY A 93 0.85 -1.89 -6.67
C GLY A 93 1.04 -3.40 -6.83
N ASP A 94 0.17 -4.03 -7.62
CA ASP A 94 0.31 -5.43 -8.04
C ASP A 94 -0.23 -5.61 -9.48
N GLY A 95 0.50 -6.33 -10.33
CA GLY A 95 0.14 -6.59 -11.73
C GLY A 95 0.64 -5.54 -12.73
N TRP A 96 1.65 -4.73 -12.37
CA TRP A 96 2.11 -3.58 -13.17
C TRP A 96 3.55 -3.70 -13.69
N GLY A 97 4.26 -4.78 -13.38
CA GLY A 97 5.59 -5.06 -13.94
C GLY A 97 6.57 -5.63 -12.92
N ASP A 98 7.85 -5.60 -13.26
CA ASP A 98 8.92 -6.33 -12.55
C ASP A 98 9.28 -5.77 -11.15
N LEU A 99 8.66 -4.66 -10.75
CA LEU A 99 8.89 -3.98 -9.46
C LEU A 99 7.64 -3.97 -8.56
N ASP A 100 6.59 -4.69 -8.94
CA ASP A 100 5.34 -4.75 -8.18
C ASP A 100 5.42 -5.70 -6.95
N PHE A 101 4.33 -5.75 -6.17
CA PHE A 101 4.23 -6.61 -4.99
C PHE A 101 4.51 -8.09 -5.28
N SER A 102 3.93 -8.65 -6.33
CA SER A 102 4.16 -10.05 -6.72
C SER A 102 5.62 -10.31 -7.08
N SER A 103 6.27 -9.36 -7.74
CA SER A 103 7.69 -9.44 -8.12
C SER A 103 8.62 -9.35 -6.91
N ILE A 104 8.32 -8.49 -5.93
CA ILE A 104 9.02 -8.44 -4.63
C ILE A 104 8.95 -9.80 -3.94
N ARG A 105 7.74 -10.38 -3.86
CA ARG A 105 7.54 -11.71 -3.26
C ARG A 105 8.33 -12.78 -4.00
N GLN A 106 8.32 -12.76 -5.33
CA GLN A 106 9.08 -13.72 -6.13
C GLN A 106 10.58 -13.58 -5.92
N ARG A 107 11.09 -12.35 -5.79
CA ARG A 107 12.49 -12.09 -5.46
C ARG A 107 12.87 -12.65 -4.08
N ALA A 108 11.99 -12.51 -3.09
CA ALA A 108 12.18 -13.12 -1.78
C ALA A 108 12.26 -14.65 -1.85
N LEU A 109 11.39 -15.32 -2.62
CA LEU A 109 11.46 -16.77 -2.87
C LEU A 109 12.77 -17.17 -3.55
N ASN A 110 13.21 -16.40 -4.54
CA ASN A 110 14.43 -16.66 -5.30
C ASN A 110 15.71 -16.55 -4.45
N SER A 111 15.65 -15.90 -3.28
CA SER A 111 16.75 -15.91 -2.30
C SER A 111 16.95 -17.26 -1.60
N GLY A 112 16.00 -18.19 -1.76
CA GLY A 112 15.97 -19.49 -1.08
C GLY A 112 15.18 -19.48 0.24
N ALA A 113 14.72 -18.32 0.72
CA ALA A 113 13.82 -18.24 1.85
C ALA A 113 12.46 -18.86 1.53
N ARG A 114 11.85 -19.55 2.51
CA ARG A 114 10.54 -20.17 2.37
C ARG A 114 9.55 -19.50 3.32
N PRO A 115 8.32 -19.20 2.87
CA PRO A 115 7.28 -18.75 3.79
C PRO A 115 6.91 -19.86 4.79
N PRO A 116 6.34 -19.51 5.96
CA PRO A 116 5.87 -20.48 6.96
C PRO A 116 4.97 -21.59 6.41
N ALA A 117 4.07 -21.27 5.48
CA ALA A 117 3.22 -22.26 4.82
C ALA A 117 3.98 -23.33 4.01
N GLN A 118 5.27 -23.09 3.72
CA GLN A 118 6.18 -24.03 3.07
C GLN A 118 7.26 -24.58 4.05
N GLY A 119 7.03 -24.44 5.36
CA GLY A 119 7.89 -24.95 6.41
C GLY A 119 9.14 -24.09 6.69
N GLY A 120 9.18 -22.84 6.23
CA GLY A 120 10.27 -21.91 6.56
C GLY A 120 10.05 -21.15 7.87
N ASP A 121 11.13 -20.56 8.39
CA ASP A 121 11.05 -19.66 9.54
C ASP A 121 10.46 -18.30 9.13
N GLU A 122 9.48 -17.82 9.89
CA GLU A 122 8.79 -16.57 9.57
C GLU A 122 9.73 -15.36 9.58
N ARG A 123 10.65 -15.28 10.54
CA ARG A 123 11.57 -14.14 10.62
C ARG A 123 12.51 -14.14 9.42
N GLN A 124 13.06 -15.29 9.06
CA GLN A 124 13.90 -15.44 7.87
C GLN A 124 13.16 -15.03 6.61
N TRP A 125 11.90 -15.49 6.46
CA TRP A 125 11.05 -15.12 5.34
C TRP A 125 10.82 -13.61 5.25
N LEU A 126 10.43 -12.97 6.37
CA LEU A 126 10.18 -11.54 6.41
C LEU A 126 11.46 -10.72 6.22
N HIS A 127 12.62 -11.21 6.70
CA HIS A 127 13.90 -10.56 6.40
C HIS A 127 14.19 -10.57 4.89
N ALA A 128 14.05 -11.72 4.24
CA ALA A 128 14.25 -11.85 2.80
C ALA A 128 13.25 -11.01 1.98
N PHE A 129 11.99 -10.96 2.41
CA PHE A 129 10.98 -10.12 1.77
C PHE A 129 11.32 -8.63 1.87
N LEU A 130 11.68 -8.16 3.06
CA LEU A 130 12.06 -6.76 3.26
C LEU A 130 13.35 -6.41 2.51
N ASP A 131 14.30 -7.33 2.36
CA ASP A 131 15.51 -7.12 1.54
C ASP A 131 15.17 -6.98 0.05
N ALA A 132 14.29 -7.86 -0.45
CA ALA A 132 13.75 -7.76 -1.81
C ALA A 132 13.01 -6.43 -2.03
N ARG A 133 12.25 -5.98 -1.04
CA ARG A 133 11.53 -4.72 -1.08
C ARG A 133 12.47 -3.51 -1.11
N VAL A 134 13.46 -3.46 -0.22
CA VAL A 134 14.46 -2.36 -0.19
C VAL A 134 15.22 -2.29 -1.52
N TRP A 135 15.57 -3.44 -2.10
CA TRP A 135 16.18 -3.47 -3.44
C TRP A 135 15.26 -2.84 -4.49
N THR A 136 13.96 -3.16 -4.46
CA THR A 136 12.94 -2.68 -5.40
C THR A 136 12.74 -1.17 -5.28
N MET A 137 12.57 -0.67 -4.05
CA MET A 137 12.46 0.76 -3.75
C MET A 137 13.64 1.57 -4.33
N LYS A 138 14.86 1.03 -4.23
CA LYS A 138 16.07 1.67 -4.79
C LYS A 138 16.17 1.65 -6.32
N GLN A 139 15.27 0.96 -7.03
CA GLN A 139 15.19 1.05 -8.49
C GLN A 139 14.29 2.21 -8.96
N GLU A 140 13.49 2.78 -8.05
CA GLU A 140 12.52 3.83 -8.34
C GLU A 140 13.03 5.17 -7.75
N PRO A 141 13.42 6.18 -8.57
CA PRO A 141 14.02 7.41 -8.06
C PRO A 141 13.17 8.16 -7.03
N ALA A 142 11.84 8.04 -7.11
CA ALA A 142 10.92 8.65 -6.16
C ALA A 142 10.92 7.96 -4.78
N HIS A 143 11.47 6.75 -4.67
CA HIS A 143 11.33 5.86 -3.52
C HIS A 143 12.68 5.40 -2.93
N GLU A 144 13.79 6.09 -3.21
CA GLU A 144 15.13 5.69 -2.73
C GLU A 144 15.27 5.68 -1.19
N GLU A 145 14.43 6.46 -0.48
CA GLU A 145 14.43 6.53 0.99
C GLU A 145 13.65 5.36 1.59
N THR A 146 14.33 4.55 2.41
CA THR A 146 13.83 3.25 2.89
C THR A 146 13.49 3.20 4.37
N SER A 147 13.41 4.34 5.08
CA SER A 147 13.11 4.40 6.52
C SER A 147 11.82 3.69 6.93
N ARG A 148 10.78 3.69 6.06
CA ARG A 148 9.55 2.91 6.28
C ARG A 148 9.82 1.41 6.47
N VAL A 149 10.89 0.90 5.88
CA VAL A 149 11.40 -0.45 6.13
C VAL A 149 12.41 -0.43 7.28
N ASP A 150 13.49 0.33 7.14
CA ASP A 150 14.69 0.19 7.97
C ASP A 150 14.48 0.60 9.43
N THR A 151 13.74 1.67 9.67
CA THR A 151 13.50 2.23 11.01
C THR A 151 12.08 1.99 11.53
N ALA A 152 11.28 1.19 10.82
CA ALA A 152 9.95 0.75 11.23
C ALA A 152 9.76 -0.78 11.11
N GLN A 153 9.47 -1.32 9.92
CA GLN A 153 9.16 -2.74 9.75
C GLN A 153 10.29 -3.67 10.20
N ARG A 154 11.53 -3.34 9.83
CA ARG A 154 12.72 -4.10 10.23
C ARG A 154 12.94 -4.04 11.74
N ARG A 155 12.68 -2.89 12.35
CA ARG A 155 12.74 -2.70 13.80
C ARG A 155 11.74 -3.63 14.50
N PHE A 156 10.47 -3.62 14.10
CA PHE A 156 9.45 -4.50 14.67
C PHE A 156 9.81 -5.98 14.52
N LEU A 157 10.36 -6.37 13.36
CA LEU A 157 10.81 -7.73 13.10
C LEU A 157 11.99 -8.14 14.00
N ASN A 158 12.97 -7.23 14.20
CA ASN A 158 14.12 -7.46 15.07
C ASN A 158 13.70 -7.60 16.54
N GLU A 159 12.70 -6.83 16.96
CA GLU A 159 12.09 -6.88 18.30
C GLU A 159 11.22 -8.14 18.51
N GLY A 160 10.95 -8.91 17.46
CA GLY A 160 10.14 -10.13 17.54
C GLY A 160 8.63 -9.87 17.61
N LYS A 161 8.18 -8.67 17.22
CA LYS A 161 6.77 -8.26 17.26
C LYS A 161 5.95 -8.85 16.12
N LEU A 162 5.94 -10.16 15.98
CA LEU A 162 5.29 -10.87 14.86
C LEU A 162 3.77 -10.65 14.84
N ASN A 163 3.14 -10.39 15.99
CA ASN A 163 1.72 -10.05 16.07
C ASN A 163 1.44 -8.55 16.02
N LEU A 164 2.45 -7.72 15.72
CA LEU A 164 2.35 -6.26 15.62
C LEU A 164 1.80 -5.62 16.90
N GLU A 165 2.14 -6.20 18.05
CA GLU A 165 1.62 -5.79 19.34
C GLU A 165 2.19 -4.45 19.81
N THR A 166 1.33 -3.63 20.43
CA THR A 166 1.73 -2.36 21.03
C THR A 166 2.47 -2.58 22.36
N PRO A 167 3.33 -1.64 22.81
CA PRO A 167 3.67 -0.38 22.14
C PRO A 167 4.50 -0.59 20.86
N LEU A 168 4.19 0.19 19.83
CA LEU A 168 4.96 0.31 18.58
C LEU A 168 5.63 1.68 18.55
N GLN A 169 6.94 1.69 18.31
CA GLN A 169 7.72 2.92 18.20
C GLN A 169 8.57 2.83 16.93
N TRP A 170 8.60 3.89 16.13
CA TRP A 170 9.36 3.85 14.89
C TRP A 170 9.73 5.25 14.42
N HIS A 171 10.60 5.30 13.41
CA HIS A 171 10.85 6.53 12.66
C HIS A 171 10.56 6.31 11.18
N VAL A 172 10.04 7.34 10.52
CA VAL A 172 10.00 7.46 9.05
C VAL A 172 10.41 8.89 8.71
N TYR A 173 11.29 9.07 7.72
CA TYR A 173 11.84 10.37 7.32
C TYR A 173 12.45 11.16 8.50
N GLY A 174 13.06 10.44 9.46
CA GLY A 174 13.63 11.01 10.68
C GLY A 174 12.63 11.46 11.75
N GLN A 175 11.32 11.36 11.49
CA GLN A 175 10.28 11.72 12.46
C GLN A 175 9.88 10.51 13.30
N TYR A 176 9.75 10.71 14.61
CA TYR A 176 9.35 9.69 15.58
C TYR A 176 7.83 9.54 15.65
N PHE A 177 7.36 8.30 15.77
CA PHE A 177 5.96 7.95 16.01
C PHE A 177 5.84 6.88 17.09
N GLU A 178 4.72 6.90 17.82
CA GLU A 178 4.37 5.90 18.84
C GLU A 178 2.87 5.56 18.78
N ILE A 179 2.55 4.28 18.89
CA ILE A 179 1.20 3.77 19.19
C ILE A 179 1.30 2.92 20.46
N ARG A 180 0.45 3.20 21.44
CA ARG A 180 0.39 2.50 22.73
C ARG A 180 -0.82 1.58 22.80
#